data_AF-A0A5S9RBZ7-F1
#
_entry.id   AF-A0A5S9RBZ7-F1
#
_cell.length_a   1.000
_cell.length_b   1.000
_cell.length_c   1.000
_cell.angle_alpha   90.00
_cell.angle_beta   90.00
_cell.angle_gamma   90.00
#
_symmetry.space_group_name_H-M   'P 1'
#
loop_
_entity.id
_entity.type
_entity.pdbx_description
1 polymer ?
#
loop_
_entity_poly.entity_id
_entity_poly.type
_entity_poly.pdbx_seq_one_letter_code
_entity_poly.pdbx_strand_id
1 'polypeptide(L)'
;MTLEPTSHADTVRAALRAQLTAAMKARDRDEIAALRSAISVIDNAESVDPAGARTGATEVERRRLSAADVSALLHNQVRDYLAEAGSYEALGRAAAAAPLRRQAEVIRRHL
;
A
#
# COMPACT_ATOMS: atom_id res chain seq x y z
N MET A 1 -10.64 -2.93 31.15
CA MET A 1 -10.51 -2.32 29.82
C MET A 1 -9.18 -2.79 29.25
N THR A 2 -9.19 -3.93 28.57
CA THR A 2 -7.99 -4.54 28.00
C THR A 2 -7.60 -3.71 26.78
N LEU A 3 -6.46 -3.05 26.81
CA LEU A 3 -5.86 -2.46 25.62
C LEU A 3 -5.43 -3.64 24.74
N GLU A 4 -6.26 -4.01 23.77
CA GLU A 4 -5.85 -4.92 22.70
C GLU A 4 -4.53 -4.40 22.13
N PRO A 5 -3.48 -5.24 22.00
CA PRO A 5 -2.24 -4.80 21.39
C PRO A 5 -2.55 -4.30 19.97
N THR A 6 -2.12 -3.07 19.67
CA THR A 6 -2.22 -2.48 18.34
C THR A 6 -1.63 -3.48 17.33
N SER A 7 -2.42 -3.88 16.33
CA SER A 7 -1.94 -4.86 15.35
C SER A 7 -0.83 -4.24 14.51
N HIS A 8 0.08 -5.06 13.98
CA HIS A 8 1.13 -4.55 13.11
C HIS A 8 0.57 -3.80 11.89
N ALA A 9 -0.56 -4.27 11.34
CA ALA A 9 -1.28 -3.60 10.28
C ALA A 9 -1.72 -2.18 10.70
N ASP A 10 -2.23 -2.01 11.92
CA ASP A 10 -2.61 -0.70 12.45
C ASP A 10 -1.39 0.23 12.61
N THR A 11 -0.25 -0.30 13.06
CA THR A 11 0.99 0.46 13.19
C THR A 11 1.50 0.96 11.83
N VAL A 12 1.57 0.07 10.83
CA VAL A 12 2.00 0.43 9.47
C VAL A 12 1.01 1.43 8.85
N ARG A 13 -0.30 1.21 9.00
CA ARG A 13 -1.34 2.13 8.51
C ARG A 13 -1.24 3.51 9.16
N ALA A 14 -0.97 3.58 10.45
CA ALA A 14 -0.76 4.83 11.15
C ALA A 14 0.47 5.58 10.62
N ALA A 15 1.59 4.88 10.40
CA ALA A 15 2.80 5.45 9.81
C ALA A 15 2.55 5.99 8.39
N LEU A 16 1.90 5.19 7.53
CA LEU A 16 1.53 5.60 6.17
C LEU A 16 0.63 6.84 6.15
N ARG A 17 -0.36 6.92 7.06
CA ARG A 17 -1.26 8.10 7.17
C ARG A 17 -0.55 9.35 7.68
N ALA A 18 0.37 9.19 8.62
CA ALA A 18 1.19 10.30 9.10
C ALA A 18 2.07 10.85 7.97
N GLN A 19 2.73 9.98 7.21
CA GLN A 19 3.53 10.40 6.06
C GLN A 19 2.67 10.98 4.93
N LEU A 20 1.46 10.46 4.70
CA LEU A 20 0.55 11.01 3.70
C LEU A 20 0.21 12.46 4.01
N THR A 21 0.01 12.78 5.29
CA THR A 21 -0.24 14.16 5.74
C THR A 21 0.97 15.06 5.45
N ALA A 22 2.19 14.56 5.70
CA ALA A 22 3.43 15.28 5.37
C ALA A 22 3.58 15.51 3.85
N ALA A 23 3.34 14.48 3.04
CA ALA A 23 3.41 14.53 1.57
C ALA A 23 2.37 15.51 0.99
N MET A 24 1.14 15.51 1.54
CA MET A 24 0.09 16.48 1.18
C MET A 24 0.52 17.92 1.46
N LYS A 25 1.20 18.18 2.59
CA LYS A 25 1.74 19.50 2.93
C LYS A 25 2.88 19.91 1.98
N ALA A 26 3.74 18.97 1.61
CA ALA A 26 4.83 19.18 0.65
C ALA A 26 4.34 19.26 -0.82
N ARG A 27 3.09 18.87 -1.09
CA ARG A 27 2.50 18.74 -2.43
C ARG A 27 3.24 17.75 -3.33
N ASP A 28 3.86 16.72 -2.75
CA ASP A 28 4.51 15.65 -3.49
C ASP A 28 3.45 14.68 -4.03
N ARG A 29 3.11 14.83 -5.32
CA ARG A 29 2.04 14.04 -5.95
C ARG A 29 2.38 12.55 -6.04
N ASP A 30 3.64 12.21 -6.24
CA ASP A 30 4.05 10.82 -6.41
C ASP A 30 4.01 10.10 -5.06
N GLU A 31 4.51 10.74 -4.01
CA GLU A 31 4.47 10.21 -2.64
C GLU A 31 3.02 10.08 -2.14
N ILE A 32 2.16 11.08 -2.41
CA ILE A 32 0.71 10.99 -2.10
C ILE A 32 0.06 9.79 -2.80
N ALA A 33 0.35 9.58 -4.09
CA ALA A 33 -0.23 8.47 -4.85
C ALA A 33 0.22 7.11 -4.31
N ALA A 34 1.52 6.95 -4.02
CA ALA A 34 2.06 5.72 -3.44
C ALA A 34 1.42 5.37 -2.09
N LEU A 35 1.35 6.35 -1.18
CA LEU A 35 0.84 6.15 0.17
C LEU A 35 -0.66 5.82 0.18
N ARG A 36 -1.46 6.49 -0.67
CA ARG A 36 -2.89 6.17 -0.83
C ARG A 36 -3.09 4.77 -1.41
N SER A 37 -2.29 4.38 -2.40
CA SER A 37 -2.34 3.03 -2.97
C SER A 37 -2.01 1.98 -1.91
N ALA A 38 -0.94 2.16 -1.15
CA ALA A 38 -0.53 1.23 -0.09
C ALA A 38 -1.61 1.07 1.00
N ILE A 39 -2.21 2.18 1.46
CA ILE A 39 -3.33 2.12 2.43
C ILE A 39 -4.51 1.34 1.84
N SER A 40 -4.87 1.60 0.58
CA SER A 40 -5.97 0.90 -0.09
C SER A 40 -5.70 -0.60 -0.24
N VAL A 41 -4.47 -1.02 -0.51
CA VAL A 41 -4.12 -2.45 -0.60
C VAL A 41 -4.36 -3.15 0.74
N ILE A 42 -3.94 -2.53 1.85
CA ILE A 42 -4.15 -3.08 3.19
C ILE A 42 -5.65 -3.09 3.53
N ASP A 43 -6.37 -1.98 3.30
CA ASP A 43 -7.83 -1.89 3.52
C ASP A 43 -8.58 -2.96 2.71
N ASN A 44 -8.20 -3.18 1.45
CA ASN A 44 -8.82 -4.20 0.60
C ASN A 44 -8.53 -5.60 1.12
N ALA A 45 -7.27 -5.91 1.48
CA ALA A 45 -6.90 -7.24 1.97
C ALA A 45 -7.58 -7.63 3.29
N GLU A 46 -7.94 -6.66 4.13
CA GLU A 46 -8.77 -6.90 5.32
C GLU A 46 -10.26 -7.08 4.99
N SER A 47 -10.70 -6.58 3.82
CA SER A 47 -12.10 -6.54 3.40
C SER A 47 -12.55 -7.72 2.54
N VAL A 48 -11.63 -8.47 1.91
CA VAL A 48 -11.98 -9.63 1.04
C VAL A 48 -11.55 -10.98 1.64
N ASP A 49 -12.51 -11.90 1.74
CA ASP A 49 -12.23 -13.35 1.72
C ASP A 49 -11.62 -13.70 0.34
N PRO A 50 -10.50 -14.43 0.24
CA PRO A 50 -9.81 -14.74 -1.02
C PRO A 50 -10.65 -15.46 -2.09
N ALA A 51 -11.88 -15.88 -1.79
CA ALA A 51 -12.78 -16.56 -2.71
C ALA A 51 -13.81 -15.63 -3.39
N GLY A 52 -13.42 -14.47 -3.94
CA GLY A 52 -14.07 -13.84 -5.10
C GLY A 52 -15.61 -13.68 -5.17
N ALA A 53 -16.34 -13.72 -4.06
CA ALA A 53 -17.80 -13.63 -4.05
C ALA A 53 -18.24 -12.21 -3.65
N ARG A 54 -18.67 -11.42 -4.65
CA ARG A 54 -19.50 -10.24 -4.40
C ARG A 54 -20.88 -10.71 -3.93
N THR A 55 -21.07 -10.85 -2.63
CA THR A 55 -22.41 -11.00 -2.03
C THR A 55 -22.57 -9.97 -0.92
N GLY A 56 -23.67 -9.24 -1.00
CA GLY A 56 -23.88 -7.95 -0.36
C GLY A 56 -23.91 -7.96 1.17
N ALA A 57 -23.80 -6.73 1.69
CA ALA A 57 -24.33 -6.27 2.97
C ALA A 57 -24.33 -7.32 4.09
N THR A 58 -23.15 -7.82 4.43
CA THR A 58 -22.91 -8.41 5.74
C THR A 58 -21.57 -7.84 6.20
N GLU A 59 -21.58 -7.26 7.39
CA GLU A 59 -20.41 -6.79 8.11
C GLU A 59 -19.55 -8.02 8.40
N VAL A 60 -18.72 -8.40 7.42
CA VAL A 60 -17.78 -9.52 7.55
C VAL A 60 -16.67 -9.05 8.49
N GLU A 61 -16.43 -9.85 9.52
CA GLU A 61 -15.36 -9.66 10.48
C GLU A 61 -14.03 -9.48 9.74
N ARG A 62 -13.51 -8.23 9.74
CA ARG A 62 -12.26 -7.88 9.04
C ARG A 62 -11.16 -8.86 9.44
N ARG A 63 -10.56 -9.52 8.47
CA ARG A 63 -9.41 -10.40 8.72
C ARG A 63 -8.28 -9.57 9.32
N ARG A 64 -7.85 -9.89 10.55
CA ARG A 64 -6.61 -9.31 11.10
C ARG A 64 -5.42 -9.82 10.27
N LEU A 65 -4.78 -8.93 9.51
CA LEU A 65 -3.57 -9.26 8.77
C LEU A 65 -2.41 -9.49 9.74
N SER A 66 -1.64 -10.55 9.52
CA SER A 66 -0.37 -10.74 10.22
C SER A 66 0.67 -9.72 9.72
N ALA A 67 1.74 -9.52 10.49
CA ALA A 67 2.86 -8.67 10.04
C ALA A 67 3.47 -9.18 8.72
N ALA A 68 3.54 -10.50 8.54
CA ALA A 68 4.03 -11.12 7.32
C ALA A 68 3.11 -10.85 6.13
N ASP A 69 1.78 -10.87 6.33
CA ASP A 69 0.81 -10.56 5.27
C ASP A 69 0.96 -9.10 4.81
N VAL A 70 1.06 -8.16 5.76
CA VAL A 70 1.26 -6.73 5.45
C VAL A 70 2.57 -6.50 4.69
N SER A 71 3.67 -7.08 5.17
CA SER A 71 4.98 -6.99 4.51
C SER A 71 4.92 -7.59 3.10
N ALA A 72 4.28 -8.74 2.91
CA ALA A 72 4.11 -9.38 1.61
C ALA A 72 3.30 -8.50 0.63
N LEU A 73 2.21 -7.87 1.09
CA LEU A 73 1.42 -6.95 0.29
C LEU A 73 2.24 -5.75 -0.19
N LEU A 74 3.00 -5.12 0.71
CA LEU A 74 3.85 -3.98 0.37
C LEU A 74 5.01 -4.38 -0.54
N HIS A 75 5.62 -5.55 -0.32
CA HIS A 75 6.64 -6.11 -1.22
C HIS A 75 6.09 -6.34 -2.63
N ASN A 76 4.88 -6.88 -2.76
CA ASN A 76 4.24 -7.07 -4.06
C ASN A 76 3.99 -5.73 -4.75
N GLN A 77 3.46 -4.73 -4.04
CA GLN A 77 3.25 -3.40 -4.60
C GLN A 77 4.55 -2.77 -5.13
N VAL A 78 5.66 -2.92 -4.40
CA VAL A 78 6.99 -2.46 -4.85
C VAL A 78 7.41 -3.19 -6.13
N ARG A 79 7.21 -4.51 -6.20
CA ARG A 79 7.55 -5.30 -7.39
C ARG A 79 6.74 -4.86 -8.60
N ASP A 80 5.45 -4.59 -8.43
CA ASP A 80 4.56 -4.17 -9.52
C ASP A 80 5.00 -2.82 -10.09
N TYR A 81 5.28 -1.83 -9.25
CA TYR A 81 5.79 -0.54 -9.70
C TYR A 81 7.13 -0.66 -10.44
N LEU A 82 8.05 -1.51 -9.96
CA LEU A 82 9.34 -1.70 -10.61
C LEU A 82 9.22 -2.45 -11.94
N ALA A 83 8.32 -3.43 -12.03
CA ALA A 83 8.05 -4.16 -13.28
C ALA A 83 7.43 -3.24 -14.35
N GLU A 84 6.49 -2.39 -13.95
CA GLU A 84 5.88 -1.41 -14.85
C GLU A 84 6.89 -0.34 -15.28
N ALA A 85 7.71 0.16 -14.34
CA ALA A 85 8.80 1.09 -14.67
C ALA A 85 9.79 0.48 -15.69
N GLY A 86 10.19 -0.77 -15.49
CA GLY A 86 11.07 -1.49 -16.42
C GLY A 86 10.42 -1.66 -17.80
N SER A 87 9.11 -1.88 -17.85
CA SER A 87 8.35 -1.95 -19.11
C SER A 87 8.38 -0.61 -19.86
N TYR A 88 8.23 0.52 -19.16
CA TYR A 88 8.35 1.84 -19.78
C TYR A 88 9.76 2.14 -20.28
N GLU A 89 10.80 1.73 -19.56
CA GLU A 89 12.18 1.92 -20.00
C GLU A 89 12.54 1.11 -21.23
N ALA A 90 12.07 -0.14 -21.31
CA ALA A 90 12.24 -0.97 -22.50
C ALA A 90 11.66 -0.31 -23.76
N LEU A 91 10.67 0.58 -23.58
CA LEU A 91 10.04 1.37 -24.65
C LEU A 91 10.66 2.77 -24.83
N GLY A 92 11.78 3.07 -24.16
CA GLY A 92 12.45 4.38 -24.21
C GLY A 92 11.72 5.50 -23.46
N ARG A 93 10.74 5.16 -22.62
CA ARG A 93 9.87 6.13 -21.91
C ARG A 93 10.35 6.39 -20.48
N ALA A 94 11.61 6.76 -20.31
CA ALA A 94 12.23 6.96 -18.99
C ALA A 94 11.49 7.98 -18.10
N ALA A 95 10.91 9.03 -18.69
CA ALA A 95 10.11 10.01 -17.95
C ALA A 95 8.84 9.41 -17.33
N ALA A 96 8.23 8.40 -17.97
CA ALA A 96 7.07 7.68 -17.42
C ALA A 96 7.47 6.65 -16.35
N ALA A 97 8.68 6.10 -16.43
CA ALA A 97 9.22 5.19 -15.43
C ALA A 97 9.63 5.89 -14.12
N ALA A 98 10.04 7.15 -14.19
CA ALA A 98 10.59 7.88 -13.04
C ALA A 98 9.60 8.03 -11.85
N PRO A 99 8.31 8.40 -12.05
CA PRO A 99 7.32 8.41 -10.98
C PRO A 99 7.14 7.05 -10.32
N LEU A 100 7.02 5.97 -11.09
CA LEU A 100 6.82 4.61 -10.58
C LEU A 100 7.98 4.16 -9.68
N ARG A 101 9.22 4.52 -10.05
CA ARG A 101 10.38 4.29 -9.19
C ARG A 101 10.35 5.06 -7.89
N ARG A 102 9.96 6.34 -7.93
CA ARG A 102 9.79 7.14 -6.71
C ARG A 102 8.72 6.54 -5.81
N GLN A 103 7.60 6.10 -6.39
CA GLN A 103 6.52 5.44 -5.67
C GLN A 103 6.98 4.13 -5.00
N ALA A 104 7.74 3.29 -5.73
CA ALA A 104 8.34 2.09 -5.18
C ALA A 104 9.28 2.40 -4.00
N GLU A 105 10.13 3.42 -4.13
CA GLU A 105 11.04 3.84 -3.06
C GLU A 105 10.30 4.37 -1.83
N VAL A 106 9.19 5.10 -2.01
CA VAL A 106 8.35 5.54 -0.91
C VAL A 106 7.82 4.35 -0.12
N ILE A 107 7.31 3.31 -0.79
CA ILE A 107 6.76 2.12 -0.12
C ILE A 107 7.86 1.32 0.57
N ARG A 108 9.06 1.22 -0.01
CA ARG A 108 10.20 0.48 0.59
C ARG A 108 10.61 0.99 1.97
N ARG A 109 10.34 2.25 2.30
CA ARG A 109 10.63 2.83 3.62
C ARG A 109 9.71 2.31 4.74
N HIS A 110 8.66 1.58 4.38
CA HIS A 110 7.68 0.98 5.30
C HIS A 110 7.75 -0.55 5.37
N LEU A 111 8.77 -1.15 4.75
CA LEU A 111 9.11 -2.56 4.87
C LEU A 111 10.07 -2.75 6.05
#